data_AF-A0A7L3IFS4-F1
#
_entry.id   AF-A0A7L3IFS4-F1
#
_cell.length_a   1.000
_cell.length_b   1.000
_cell.length_c   1.000
_cell.angle_alpha   90.00
_cell.angle_beta   90.00
_cell.angle_gamma   90.00
#
_symmetry.space_group_name_H-M   'P 1'
#
loop_
_entity.id
_entity.type
_entity.pdbx_description
1 polymer ?
#
loop_
_entity_poly.entity_id
_entity_poly.type
_entity_poly.pdbx_seq_one_letter_code
_entity_poly.pdbx_strand_id
1 'polypeptide(L)' 'LHTRGIIELAGAISCGTGRSPLAYIGYGCYCGLGGRGWPKDKTDWCCHRHDCCYDTAEKEGCNPKVQRYQWACEHNTVRC' A
#
# COMPACT_ATOMS: atom_id res chain seq x y z
N LEU A 1 13.99 16.93 -4.40
CA LEU A 1 13.58 15.53 -4.67
C LEU A 1 12.26 15.24 -3.96
N HIS A 2 11.13 15.34 -4.66
CA HIS A 2 9.79 15.05 -4.15
C HIS A 2 9.15 13.97 -5.03
N THR A 3 9.26 12.73 -4.60
CA THR A 3 8.53 11.56 -5.12
C THR A 3 8.05 10.80 -3.90
N ARG A 4 6.77 10.93 -3.51
CA ARG A 4 6.37 10.44 -2.19
C ARG A 4 4.88 10.04 -2.10
N GLY A 5 4.39 9.03 -2.83
CA GLY A 5 3.09 8.39 -2.55
C GLY A 5 3.22 7.11 -1.72
N ILE A 6 4.31 6.35 -1.94
CA ILE A 6 4.67 5.16 -1.16
C ILE A 6 4.98 5.50 0.32
N ILE A 7 5.33 6.76 0.63
CA ILE A 7 5.63 7.18 2.01
C ILE A 7 4.37 7.15 2.87
N GLU A 8 3.25 7.65 2.36
CA GLU A 8 1.97 7.64 3.05
C GLU A 8 1.46 6.21 3.20
N LEU A 9 1.63 5.36 2.19
CA LEU A 9 1.33 3.94 2.30
C LEU A 9 2.13 3.29 3.44
N ALA A 10 3.44 3.55 3.51
CA ALA A 10 4.29 3.04 4.60
C ALA A 10 3.81 3.54 5.98
N GLY A 11 3.44 4.82 6.08
CA GLY A 11 2.86 5.38 7.30
C GLY A 11 1.53 4.73 7.69
N ALA A 12 0.63 4.54 6.72
CA ALA A 12 -0.67 3.91 6.92
C ALA A 12 -0.55 2.44 7.37
N ILE A 13 0.37 1.68 6.75
CA ILE A 13 0.68 0.30 7.18
C ILE A 13 1.19 0.28 8.62
N SER A 14 2.12 1.18 8.96
CA SER A 14 2.68 1.25 10.33
C SER A 14 1.58 1.58 11.34
N CYS A 15 0.73 2.56 11.04
CA CYS A 15 -0.38 2.96 11.90
C CYS A 15 -1.40 1.83 12.10
N GLY A 16 -1.89 1.23 11.01
CA GLY A 16 -3.00 0.27 11.04
C GLY A 16 -2.61 -1.12 11.52
N THR A 17 -1.34 -1.51 11.38
CA THR A 17 -0.88 -2.87 11.69
C THR A 17 0.11 -2.94 12.85
N GLY A 18 0.71 -1.82 13.25
CA GLY A 18 1.81 -1.78 14.22
C GLY A 18 3.10 -2.46 13.73
N ARG A 19 3.17 -2.86 12.45
CA ARG A 19 4.32 -3.55 11.86
C ARG A 19 5.14 -2.60 10.99
N SER A 20 6.44 -2.88 10.90
CA SER A 20 7.31 -2.20 9.94
C SER A 20 6.82 -2.46 8.50
N PRO A 21 6.67 -1.43 7.65
CA PRO A 21 6.29 -1.59 6.24
C PRO A 21 7.28 -2.44 5.46
N LEU A 22 8.55 -2.48 5.89
CA LEU A 22 9.59 -3.31 5.30
C LEU A 22 9.26 -4.80 5.35
N ALA A 23 8.43 -5.24 6.32
CA ALA A 23 8.00 -6.63 6.43
C ALA A 23 7.12 -7.11 5.26
N TYR A 24 6.56 -6.17 4.49
CA TYR A 24 5.71 -6.47 3.34
C TYR A 24 6.45 -6.32 2.02
N ILE A 25 7.72 -5.91 2.00
CA ILE A 25 8.48 -5.79 0.74
C ILE A 25 8.92 -7.18 0.30
N GLY A 26 8.42 -7.64 -0.85
CA GLY A 26 8.73 -8.96 -1.40
C GLY A 26 8.07 -10.10 -0.65
N TYR A 27 7.01 -9.82 0.11
CA TYR A 27 6.25 -10.84 0.81
C TYR A 27 5.20 -11.48 -0.12
N GLY A 28 5.15 -12.80 -0.17
CA GLY A 28 4.15 -13.51 -0.96
C GLY A 28 4.34 -13.30 -2.46
N CYS A 29 3.22 -13.25 -3.19
CA CYS A 29 3.16 -13.07 -4.62
C CYS A 29 2.84 -11.62 -5.03
N TYR A 30 2.25 -10.81 -4.14
CA TYR A 30 1.71 -9.48 -4.45
C TYR A 30 2.22 -8.35 -3.56
N CYS A 31 2.74 -8.60 -2.36
CA CYS A 31 3.28 -7.51 -1.55
C CYS A 31 4.66 -7.09 -2.09
N GLY A 32 4.70 -6.15 -3.03
CA GLY A 32 5.93 -5.69 -3.69
C GLY A 32 5.68 -5.00 -5.03
N LEU A 33 6.68 -5.02 -5.91
CA LEU A 33 6.56 -4.50 -7.26
C LEU A 33 5.96 -5.57 -8.19
N GLY A 34 4.76 -5.30 -8.70
CA GLY A 34 4.00 -6.22 -9.56
C GLY A 34 3.33 -7.33 -8.74
N GLY A 35 2.91 -8.40 -9.41
CA GLY A 35 2.38 -9.57 -8.73
C GLY A 35 1.76 -10.55 -9.73
N ARG A 36 1.91 -11.84 -9.48
CA ARG A 36 1.34 -12.90 -10.34
C ARG A 36 1.10 -14.19 -9.57
N GLY A 37 0.13 -14.96 -10.03
CA GLY A 37 -0.18 -16.27 -9.46
C GLY A 37 -1.26 -16.19 -8.38
N TRP A 38 -1.31 -17.19 -7.51
CA TRP A 38 -2.32 -17.29 -6.46
C TRP A 38 -1.75 -16.69 -5.16
N PRO A 39 -2.42 -15.73 -4.49
CA PRO A 39 -1.99 -15.18 -3.20
C PRO A 39 -1.65 -16.21 -2.12
N LYS A 40 -0.46 -16.09 -1.53
CA LYS A 40 0.08 -17.03 -0.54
C LYS A 40 -0.82 -17.21 0.69
N ASP A 41 -1.34 -16.11 1.23
CA ASP A 41 -2.17 -16.11 2.42
C ASP A 41 -3.10 -14.87 2.48
N LYS A 42 -3.76 -14.66 3.63
CA LYS A 42 -4.67 -13.51 3.82
C LYS A 42 -3.95 -12.16 3.70
N THR A 43 -2.69 -12.08 4.10
CA THR A 43 -1.89 -10.85 3.98
C THR A 43 -1.61 -10.54 2.52
N ASP A 44 -1.20 -11.56 1.76
CA ASP A 44 -0.92 -11.43 0.34
C ASP A 44 -2.19 -11.09 -0.47
N TRP A 45 -3.35 -11.56 -0.02
CA TRP A 45 -4.65 -11.13 -0.56
C TRP A 45 -4.94 -9.64 -0.36
N CYS A 46 -4.52 -9.05 0.76
CA CYS A 46 -4.63 -7.60 0.96
C CYS A 46 -3.77 -6.84 -0.05
N CYS A 47 -2.56 -7.34 -0.33
CA CYS A 47 -1.65 -6.74 -1.32
C CYS A 47 -2.21 -6.88 -2.75
N HIS A 48 -2.72 -8.06 -3.14
CA HIS A 48 -3.41 -8.24 -4.42
C HIS A 48 -4.55 -7.22 -4.58
N ARG A 49 -5.39 -7.05 -3.55
CA ARG A 49 -6.50 -6.09 -3.60
C ARG A 49 -6.02 -4.64 -3.65
N HIS A 50 -4.91 -4.34 -2.99
CA HIS A 50 -4.28 -3.03 -3.02
C HIS A 50 -3.73 -2.71 -4.42
N ASP A 51 -3.11 -3.67 -5.10
CA ASP A 51 -2.67 -3.51 -6.50
C ASP A 51 -3.86 -3.22 -7.42
N CYS A 52 -4.98 -3.94 -7.28
CA CYS A 52 -6.21 -3.63 -8.03
C CYS A 52 -6.74 -2.20 -7.75
N CYS A 53 -6.59 -1.71 -6.52
CA CYS A 53 -6.96 -0.34 -6.14
C CYS A 53 -6.06 0.68 -6.85
N TYR A 54 -4.75 0.44 -6.89
CA TYR A 54 -3.79 1.28 -7.60
C TYR A 54 -4.04 1.28 -9.11
N ASP A 55 -4.28 0.11 -9.72
CA ASP A 55 -4.62 0.00 -11.14
C ASP A 55 -5.88 0.79 -11.49
N THR A 56 -6.88 0.77 -10.60
CA THR A 56 -8.10 1.56 -10.79
C THR A 56 -7.80 3.05 -10.70
N ALA A 57 -7.06 3.49 -9.69
CA ALA A 57 -6.66 4.89 -9.54
C ALA A 57 -5.83 5.38 -10.74
N GLU A 58 -4.91 4.57 -11.25
CA GLU A 58 -4.12 4.89 -12.45
C GLU A 58 -5.01 5.03 -13.70
N LYS A 59 -6.03 4.17 -13.87
CA LYS A 59 -7.02 4.29 -14.95
C LYS A 59 -7.89 5.55 -14.85
N GLU A 60 -8.17 6.01 -13.64
CA GLU A 60 -8.84 7.29 -13.36
C GLU A 60 -7.89 8.50 -13.46
N GLY A 61 -6.64 8.31 -13.91
CA GLY A 61 -5.67 9.38 -14.13
C GLY A 61 -4.91 9.84 -12.89
N CYS A 62 -5.01 9.11 -11.77
CA CYS A 62 -4.23 9.37 -10.57
C CYS A 62 -2.82 8.78 -10.67
N ASN A 63 -1.88 9.31 -9.87
CA ASN A 63 -0.52 8.76 -9.78
C ASN A 63 -0.22 8.20 -8.38
N PRO A 64 -0.84 7.08 -7.96
CA PRO A 64 -0.89 6.64 -6.56
C PRO A 64 0.48 6.36 -5.93
N LYS A 65 1.49 6.00 -6.73
CA LYS A 65 2.85 5.72 -6.24
C LYS A 65 3.64 6.98 -5.86
N VAL A 66 3.28 8.15 -6.41
CA VAL A 66 4.05 9.40 -6.25
C VAL A 66 3.24 10.58 -5.72
N GLN A 67 1.92 10.57 -5.90
CA GLN A 67 1.01 11.64 -5.47
C GLN A 67 0.89 11.69 -3.94
N ARG A 68 1.05 12.89 -3.39
CA ARG A 68 0.90 13.17 -1.95
C ARG A 68 -0.58 13.22 -1.57
N TYR A 69 -0.87 12.83 -0.33
CA TYR A 69 -2.15 13.12 0.29
C TYR A 69 -1.98 13.38 1.79
N GLN A 70 -2.89 14.16 2.36
CA GLN A 70 -2.95 14.37 3.80
C GLN A 70 -3.67 13.19 4.44
N TRP A 71 -3.21 12.81 5.63
CA TRP A 71 -3.81 11.77 6.45
C TRP A 71 -3.32 11.93 7.90
N ALA A 72 -4.02 11.31 8.84
CA ALA A 72 -3.66 11.25 10.25
C ALA A 72 -3.72 9.81 10.77
N CYS A 73 -2.93 9.53 11.81
CA CYS A 73 -3.02 8.29 12.58
C CYS A 73 -3.67 8.59 13.93
N GLU A 74 -4.88 8.07 14.15
CA GLU A 74 -5.62 8.25 15.40
C GLU A 74 -5.95 6.88 15.97
N HIS A 75 -5.45 6.57 17.17
CA HIS A 75 -5.70 5.27 17.83
C HIS A 75 -5.46 4.06 16.90
N ASN A 76 -4.32 4.02 16.22
CA ASN A 76 -3.95 2.98 15.23
C ASN A 76 -4.93 2.87 14.05
N THR A 77 -5.69 3.93 13.76
CA THR A 77 -6.61 4.00 12.63
C THR A 77 -6.15 5.10 11.68
N VAL A 78 -6.08 4.74 10.39
CA VAL A 78 -5.75 5.69 9.32
C VAL A 78 -6.99 6.54 9.02
N ARG A 79 -6.86 7.87 9.15
CA ARG A 79 -7.85 8.86 8.75
C ARG A 79 -7.33 9.61 7.52
N CYS A 80 -8.04 9.50 6.40
CA CYS A 80 -7.75 10.29 5.20
C CYS A 80 -8.37 11.68 5.32
#